data_AF-A0ABC8SAP3-F1
#
_entry.id   AF-A0ABC8SAP3-F1
#
_cell.length_a   1.000
_cell.length_b   1.000
_cell.length_c   1.000
_cell.angle_alpha   90.00
_cell.angle_beta   90.00
_cell.angle_gamma   90.00
#
_symmetry.space_group_name_H-M   'P 1'
#
loop_
_entity.id
_entity.type
_entity.pdbx_description
1 polymer ?
#
loop_
_entity_poly.entity_id
_entity_poly.type
_entity_poly.pdbx_seq_one_letter_code
_entity_poly.pdbx_strand_id
1 'polypeptide(L)'
;MIISMVYASENFRSAMGMVTLLSGQPKEGVAVEARSESKGFYEETLTDSAGSYRLRGLLPDTTYIIKVAKKGDFDSNPIERASPESTAVQVGSEDVRGLDFLVFEQPEMTILSGHVEGKRIKEFQPHLQVEIKSASDPSKLESVFPLPLSNFFQVKDLPKSKHLLQLRSTIPSSTYRFESEVIEIDLEKNTQIHVGPLRYKFQEDHQKQELTSAPVYPLIAGVSVIALFISMPRLKDLYQVTVGGSISGSTLTAKKEVRKLAVRKKTF
;
A
#
# COMPACT_ATOMS: atom_id res chain seq x y z
N MET A 1 29.81 84.60 -0.54
CA MET A 1 28.67 83.68 -0.78
C MET A 1 29.12 82.30 -0.39
N ILE A 2 28.87 81.90 0.85
CA ILE A 2 29.25 80.59 1.37
C ILE A 2 28.16 79.61 0.92
N ILE A 3 28.52 78.66 0.08
CA ILE A 3 27.63 77.57 -0.32
C ILE A 3 27.52 76.63 0.90
N SER A 4 26.43 76.76 1.66
CA SER A 4 26.03 75.75 2.63
C SER A 4 25.64 74.49 1.86
N MET A 5 26.55 73.51 1.80
CA MET A 5 26.16 72.12 1.56
C MET A 5 25.44 71.63 2.82
N VAL A 6 24.12 71.67 2.79
CA VAL A 6 23.28 70.92 3.73
C VAL A 6 23.45 69.45 3.35
N TYR A 7 24.29 68.71 4.08
CA TYR A 7 24.17 67.26 4.13
C TYR A 7 22.81 66.95 4.75
N ALA A 8 21.84 66.53 3.93
CA ALA A 8 20.65 65.89 4.46
C ALA A 8 21.11 64.64 5.21
N SER A 9 20.94 64.62 6.53
CA SER A 9 21.09 63.38 7.29
C SER A 9 20.05 62.41 6.75
N GLU A 10 20.46 61.38 6.00
CA GLU A 10 19.57 60.29 5.64
C GLU A 10 19.12 59.62 6.93
N ASN A 11 17.91 59.98 7.35
CA ASN A 11 17.31 59.50 8.57
C ASN A 11 16.76 58.10 8.32
N PHE A 12 17.64 57.09 8.41
CA PHE A 12 17.24 55.70 8.31
C PHE A 12 16.19 55.35 9.37
N ARG A 13 15.29 54.44 9.00
CA ARG A 13 14.21 53.94 9.85
C ARG A 13 14.34 52.45 10.07
N SER A 14 13.62 51.96 11.07
CA SER A 14 13.54 50.55 11.36
C SER A 14 12.11 50.04 11.31
N ALA A 15 11.98 48.74 11.01
CA ALA A 15 10.73 48.02 11.01
C ALA A 15 10.87 46.80 11.93
N MET A 16 9.91 46.63 12.84
CA MET A 16 9.95 45.61 13.90
C MET A 16 8.66 44.80 13.96
N GLY A 17 8.82 43.54 14.37
CA GLY A 17 7.73 42.61 14.60
C GLY A 17 8.22 41.35 15.28
N MET A 18 7.31 40.38 15.40
CA MET A 18 7.55 39.09 16.00
C MET A 18 7.17 37.96 15.06
N VAL A 19 7.92 36.86 15.11
CA VAL A 19 7.61 35.62 14.40
C VAL A 19 7.23 34.55 15.41
N THR A 20 6.08 33.93 15.20
CA THR A 20 5.53 32.90 16.09
C THR A 20 5.08 31.67 15.32
N LEU A 21 5.07 30.52 16.00
CA LEU A 21 4.46 29.28 15.51
C LEU A 21 2.94 29.32 15.67
N LEU A 22 2.23 28.41 15.00
CA LEU A 22 0.78 28.21 15.20
C LEU A 22 0.40 27.94 16.68
N SER A 23 1.34 27.41 17.47
CA SER A 23 1.18 27.21 18.92
C SER A 23 1.21 28.51 19.74
N GLY A 24 1.55 29.65 19.14
CA GLY A 24 1.80 30.93 19.80
C GLY A 24 3.19 31.07 20.40
N GLN A 25 4.06 30.06 20.26
CA GLN A 25 5.44 30.12 20.75
C GLN A 25 6.30 30.99 19.82
N PRO A 26 7.22 31.81 20.37
CA PRO A 26 8.18 32.57 19.56
C PRO A 26 9.11 31.63 18.81
N LYS A 27 9.46 31.99 17.56
CA LYS A 27 10.37 31.21 16.72
C LYS A 27 11.67 31.98 16.45
N GLU A 28 12.77 31.46 16.98
CA GLU A 28 14.13 31.95 16.76
C GLU A 28 14.70 31.49 15.41
N GLY A 29 15.64 32.28 14.87
CA GLY A 29 16.44 31.91 13.70
C GLY A 29 15.71 32.03 12.37
N VAL A 30 14.54 32.68 12.34
CA VAL A 30 13.78 32.90 11.11
C VAL A 30 14.31 34.12 10.39
N ALA A 31 14.68 33.96 9.12
CA ALA A 31 15.06 35.06 8.26
C ALA A 31 13.84 35.87 7.83
N VAL A 32 13.91 37.18 8.03
CA VAL A 32 12.90 38.15 7.58
C VAL A 32 13.60 39.17 6.69
N GLU A 33 13.05 39.36 5.49
CA GLU A 33 13.60 40.27 4.50
C GLU A 33 12.67 41.44 4.21
N ALA A 34 13.26 42.58 3.86
CA ALA A 34 12.59 43.75 3.34
C ALA A 34 13.16 44.12 1.97
N ARG A 35 12.30 44.13 0.96
CA ARG A 35 12.68 44.49 -0.40
C ARG A 35 11.93 45.75 -0.84
N SER A 36 12.66 46.78 -1.24
CA SER A 36 12.08 47.98 -1.81
C SER A 36 11.43 47.67 -3.16
N GLU A 37 10.22 48.20 -3.41
CA GLU A 37 9.55 48.04 -4.69
C GLU A 37 10.21 48.86 -5.81
N SER A 38 10.79 50.01 -5.49
CA SER A 38 11.22 51.02 -6.48
C SER A 38 12.70 51.35 -6.44
N LYS A 39 13.36 51.29 -5.26
CA LYS A 39 14.73 51.77 -5.07
C LYS A 39 15.78 50.66 -5.07
N GLY A 40 15.37 49.39 -5.25
CA GLY A 40 16.28 48.25 -5.31
C GLY A 40 17.01 47.92 -4.00
N PHE A 41 16.60 48.54 -2.88
CA PHE A 41 17.16 48.27 -1.56
C PHE A 41 16.69 46.92 -1.01
N TYR A 42 17.58 46.21 -0.32
CA TYR A 42 17.34 44.92 0.31
C TYR A 42 17.97 44.91 1.70
N GLU A 43 17.23 44.42 2.69
CA GLU A 43 17.69 44.20 4.06
C GLU A 43 17.16 42.86 4.56
N GLU A 44 17.95 42.15 5.36
CA GLU A 44 17.58 40.87 5.97
C GLU A 44 18.05 40.83 7.43
N THR A 45 17.25 40.22 8.31
CA THR A 45 17.63 39.93 9.70
C THR A 45 17.10 38.56 10.11
N LEU A 46 17.71 37.97 11.14
CA LEU A 46 17.17 36.79 11.83
C LEU A 46 16.35 37.21 13.06
N THR A 47 15.37 36.40 13.43
CA THR A 47 14.66 36.53 14.71
C THR A 47 15.52 36.04 15.87
N ASP A 48 15.38 36.70 17.02
CA ASP A 48 16.06 36.33 18.28
C ASP A 48 15.32 35.22 19.04
N SER A 49 15.81 34.85 20.23
CA SER A 49 15.21 33.83 21.11
C SER A 49 13.79 34.17 21.58
N ALA A 50 13.40 35.44 21.53
CA ALA A 50 12.03 35.90 21.82
C ALA A 50 11.18 35.99 20.55
N GLY A 51 11.68 35.50 19.41
CA GLY A 51 11.03 35.57 18.11
C GLY A 51 10.95 36.99 17.54
N SER A 52 11.61 37.96 18.16
CA SER A 52 11.57 39.36 17.74
C SER A 52 12.60 39.63 16.65
N TYR A 53 12.28 40.54 15.73
CA TYR A 53 13.20 40.97 14.69
C TYR A 53 13.17 42.49 14.49
N ARG A 54 14.26 43.04 13.95
CA ARG A 54 14.37 44.47 13.61
C ARG A 54 15.17 44.67 12.33
N LEU A 55 14.47 45.02 11.27
CA LEU A 55 15.06 45.50 10.02
C LEU A 55 15.54 46.93 10.22
N ARG A 56 16.78 47.25 9.83
CA ARG A 56 17.40 48.57 10.03
C ARG A 56 17.71 49.19 8.67
N GLY A 57 18.09 50.47 8.67
CA GLY A 57 18.57 51.10 7.44
C GLY A 57 17.48 51.35 6.38
N LEU A 58 16.19 51.29 6.73
CA LEU A 58 15.13 51.49 5.76
C LEU A 58 15.04 52.96 5.35
N LEU A 59 14.96 53.21 4.05
CA LEU A 59 14.87 54.56 3.51
C LEU A 59 13.47 55.13 3.72
N PRO A 60 13.34 56.38 4.20
CA PRO A 60 12.05 57.05 4.25
C PRO A 60 11.48 57.23 2.84
N ASP A 61 10.17 57.46 2.76
CA ASP A 61 9.40 57.64 1.53
C ASP A 61 9.64 56.50 0.52
N THR A 62 9.69 55.28 1.06
CA THR A 62 9.93 54.06 0.29
C THR A 62 8.99 52.97 0.77
N THR A 63 8.33 52.31 -0.19
CA THR A 63 7.54 51.12 0.10
C THR A 63 8.44 49.88 0.07
N TYR A 64 8.35 49.09 1.14
CA TYR A 64 9.03 47.81 1.29
C TYR A 64 8.01 46.69 1.36
N ILE A 65 8.29 45.60 0.65
CA ILE A 65 7.64 44.31 0.83
C ILE A 65 8.44 43.53 1.86
N ILE A 66 7.83 43.31 3.03
CA ILE A 66 8.44 42.59 4.14
C ILE A 66 7.85 41.19 4.18
N LYS A 67 8.69 40.16 4.28
CA LYS A 67 8.24 38.76 4.37
C LYS A 67 9.26 37.88 5.05
N VAL A 68 8.81 36.70 5.49
CA VAL A 68 9.68 35.62 5.93
C VAL A 68 10.41 35.04 4.71
N ALA A 69 11.73 34.99 4.76
CA ALA A 69 12.55 34.41 3.71
C ALA A 69 12.50 32.88 3.77
N LYS A 70 12.30 32.25 2.62
CA LYS A 70 12.38 30.79 2.47
C LYS A 70 13.84 30.42 2.19
N LYS A 71 14.63 30.19 3.22
CA LYS A 71 16.00 29.70 3.06
C LYS A 71 15.97 28.20 2.72
N GLY A 72 16.82 27.78 1.79
CA GLY A 72 16.89 26.38 1.34
C GLY A 72 17.42 25.42 2.41
N ASP A 73 17.41 24.13 2.06
CA ASP A 73 17.55 22.88 2.84
C ASP A 73 18.62 22.74 3.97
N PHE A 74 19.32 23.81 4.36
CA PHE A 74 20.37 23.80 5.38
C PHE A 74 19.92 24.23 6.79
N ASP A 75 18.73 24.81 6.93
CA ASP A 75 18.18 25.15 8.25
C ASP A 75 17.40 23.96 8.81
N SER A 76 17.58 23.70 10.12
CA SER A 76 17.11 22.47 10.77
C SER A 76 15.60 22.28 10.74
N ASN A 77 14.82 23.32 10.40
CA ASN A 77 13.38 23.21 10.11
C ASN A 77 12.96 24.17 9.00
N PRO A 78 12.72 23.69 7.77
CA PRO A 78 12.25 24.55 6.70
C PRO A 78 10.84 25.07 7.01
N ILE A 79 10.66 26.38 6.85
CA ILE A 79 9.37 27.03 6.97
C ILE A 79 8.57 26.71 5.71
N GLU A 80 7.45 26.00 5.85
CA GLU A 80 6.52 25.67 4.77
C GLU A 80 5.89 26.96 4.21
N ARG A 81 5.37 27.80 5.12
CA ARG A 81 4.72 29.06 4.77
C ARG A 81 4.70 30.04 5.95
N ALA A 82 4.46 31.30 5.64
CA ALA A 82 4.17 32.36 6.62
C ALA A 82 2.80 32.98 6.34
N SER A 83 2.16 33.50 7.40
CA SER A 83 0.91 34.25 7.33
C SER A 83 1.08 35.57 8.12
N PRO A 84 0.88 36.74 7.48
CA PRO A 84 0.67 36.91 6.05
C PRO A 84 1.88 36.43 5.22
N GLU A 85 1.69 36.17 3.92
CA GLU A 85 2.82 35.78 3.05
C GLU A 85 3.82 36.94 2.89
N SER A 86 3.32 38.17 2.85
CA SER A 86 4.10 39.39 2.87
C SER A 86 3.24 40.56 3.36
N THR A 87 3.90 41.61 3.83
CA THR A 87 3.26 42.87 4.23
C THR A 87 3.95 44.02 3.51
N ALA A 88 3.19 44.80 2.74
CA ALA A 88 3.68 46.03 2.13
C ALA A 88 3.61 47.18 3.14
N VAL A 89 4.72 47.89 3.33
CA VAL A 89 4.84 48.97 4.33
C VAL A 89 5.49 50.18 3.68
N GLN A 90 4.81 51.33 3.76
CA GLN A 90 5.40 52.62 3.40
C GLN A 90 6.13 53.20 4.61
N VAL A 91 7.44 53.38 4.47
CA VAL A 91 8.28 53.94 5.55
C VAL A 91 8.10 55.45 5.58
N GLY A 92 7.52 55.96 6.67
CA GLY A 92 7.30 57.39 6.90
C GLY A 92 8.36 58.02 7.80
N SER A 93 7.93 58.93 8.67
CA SER A 93 8.80 59.68 9.57
C SER A 93 9.21 58.92 10.84
N GLU A 94 8.51 57.85 11.20
CA GLU A 94 8.71 57.05 12.43
C GLU A 94 9.07 55.60 12.12
N ASP A 95 9.55 54.88 13.14
CA ASP A 95 9.79 53.43 13.06
C ASP A 95 8.47 52.66 12.92
N VAL A 96 8.46 51.62 12.09
CA VAL A 96 7.29 50.78 11.86
C VAL A 96 7.29 49.61 12.84
N ARG A 97 6.15 49.28 13.43
CA ARG A 97 6.01 48.23 14.46
C ARG A 97 4.78 47.36 14.19
N GLY A 98 4.73 46.20 14.85
CA GLY A 98 3.60 45.27 14.77
C GLY A 98 3.53 44.49 13.46
N LEU A 99 4.69 44.27 12.83
CA LEU A 99 4.81 43.48 11.61
C LEU A 99 4.97 42.00 11.96
N ASP A 100 3.91 41.42 12.49
CA ASP A 100 3.99 40.06 13.02
C ASP A 100 3.74 39.01 11.94
N PHE A 101 4.45 37.89 12.03
CA PHE A 101 4.29 36.75 11.14
C PHE A 101 4.02 35.47 11.94
N LEU A 102 3.07 34.68 11.43
CA LEU A 102 2.83 33.32 11.88
C LEU A 102 3.50 32.36 10.89
N VAL A 103 4.45 31.55 11.35
CA VAL A 103 5.15 30.57 10.53
C VAL A 103 4.63 29.16 10.76
N PHE A 104 4.56 28.41 9.67
CA PHE A 104 4.19 27.01 9.63
C PHE A 104 5.45 26.23 9.24
N GLU A 105 5.90 25.34 10.11
CA GLU A 105 7.06 24.49 9.87
C GLU A 105 6.64 23.25 9.08
N GLN A 106 7.52 22.79 8.20
CA GLN A 106 7.34 21.50 7.58
C GLN A 106 7.57 20.39 8.63
N PRO A 107 6.68 19.39 8.74
CA PRO A 107 6.91 18.28 9.65
C PRO A 107 8.24 17.58 9.35
N GLU A 108 9.12 17.49 10.35
CA GLU A 108 10.38 16.75 10.25
C GLU A 108 10.14 15.26 9.99
N MET A 109 9.14 14.72 10.70
CA MET A 109 8.78 13.32 10.63
C MET A 109 7.89 13.00 9.44
N THR A 110 8.16 11.84 8.84
CA THR A 110 7.25 11.27 7.84
C THR A 110 6.13 10.49 8.52
N ILE A 111 4.95 10.50 7.90
CA ILE A 111 3.78 9.75 8.35
C ILE A 111 3.18 9.05 7.13
N LEU A 112 3.25 7.73 7.15
CA LEU A 112 2.54 6.88 6.20
C LEU A 112 1.32 6.28 6.91
N SER A 113 0.13 6.50 6.37
CA SER A 113 -1.08 5.83 6.84
C SER A 113 -1.80 5.14 5.69
N GLY A 114 -2.61 4.15 6.00
CA GLY A 114 -3.37 3.43 4.99
C GLY A 114 -4.39 2.50 5.61
N HIS A 115 -5.27 1.99 4.76
CA HIS A 115 -6.23 0.96 5.14
C HIS A 115 -6.20 -0.20 4.15
N VAL A 116 -6.60 -1.37 4.62
CA VAL A 116 -6.57 -2.62 3.87
C VAL A 116 -7.98 -3.08 3.57
N GLU A 117 -8.22 -3.46 2.32
CA GLU A 117 -9.49 -4.03 1.88
C GLU A 117 -9.26 -5.38 1.19
N GLY A 118 -10.13 -6.34 1.46
CA GLY A 118 -10.05 -7.64 0.79
C GLY A 118 -11.25 -8.53 1.09
N LYS A 119 -11.43 -9.55 0.26
CA LYS A 119 -12.43 -10.59 0.51
C LYS A 119 -12.03 -11.40 1.74
N ARG A 120 -13.02 -11.78 2.56
CA ARG A 120 -12.81 -12.60 3.78
C ARG A 120 -11.75 -12.01 4.73
N ILE A 121 -11.65 -10.68 4.81
CA ILE A 121 -10.64 -10.00 5.64
C ILE A 121 -10.68 -10.41 7.11
N LYS A 122 -11.85 -10.67 7.68
CA LYS A 122 -11.98 -11.14 9.06
C LYS A 122 -11.29 -12.49 9.31
N GLU A 123 -11.19 -13.34 8.29
CA GLU A 123 -10.57 -14.66 8.38
C GLU A 123 -9.05 -14.57 8.14
N PHE A 124 -8.64 -13.71 7.20
CA PHE A 124 -7.24 -13.63 6.79
C PHE A 124 -6.42 -12.56 7.54
N GLN A 125 -7.05 -11.55 8.12
CA GLN A 125 -6.36 -10.45 8.83
C GLN A 125 -5.32 -10.92 9.87
N PRO A 126 -5.57 -11.98 10.68
CA PRO A 126 -4.57 -12.46 11.64
C PRO A 126 -3.28 -12.99 11.00
N HIS A 127 -3.33 -13.28 9.70
CA HIS A 127 -2.24 -13.82 8.90
C HIS A 127 -1.64 -12.81 7.94
N LEU A 128 -2.09 -11.55 7.96
CA LEU A 128 -1.57 -10.49 7.11
C LEU A 128 -0.58 -9.61 7.88
N GLN A 129 0.51 -9.29 7.22
CA GLN A 129 1.51 -8.33 7.67
C GLN A 129 1.61 -7.21 6.64
N VAL A 130 1.77 -5.99 7.12
CA VAL A 130 2.14 -4.85 6.29
C VAL A 130 3.65 -4.84 6.17
N GLU A 131 4.17 -4.85 4.94
CA GLU A 131 5.60 -4.68 4.66
C GLU A 131 5.85 -3.37 3.92
N ILE A 132 6.83 -2.63 4.41
CA ILE A 132 7.34 -1.42 3.78
C ILE A 132 8.82 -1.65 3.48
N LYS A 133 9.20 -1.49 2.21
CA LYS A 133 10.54 -1.73 1.69
C LYS A 133 11.05 -0.49 0.99
N SER A 134 12.37 -0.36 0.92
CA SER A 134 12.96 0.68 0.08
C SER A 134 12.66 0.40 -1.39
N ALA A 135 12.27 1.41 -2.16
CA ALA A 135 12.09 1.25 -3.61
C ALA A 135 13.42 1.14 -4.36
N SER A 136 14.50 1.72 -3.81
CA SER A 136 15.85 1.62 -4.38
C SER A 136 16.48 0.25 -4.14
N ASP A 137 16.16 -0.38 -3.01
CA ASP A 137 16.58 -1.75 -2.68
C ASP A 137 15.38 -2.54 -2.12
N PRO A 138 14.65 -3.28 -2.96
CA PRO A 138 13.51 -4.09 -2.53
C PRO A 138 13.86 -5.23 -1.57
N SER A 139 15.14 -5.53 -1.36
CA SER A 139 15.57 -6.49 -0.34
C SER A 139 15.65 -5.86 1.05
N LYS A 140 15.83 -4.54 1.12
CA LYS A 140 15.88 -3.78 2.37
C LYS A 140 14.47 -3.54 2.91
N LEU A 141 14.22 -4.22 4.02
CA LEU A 141 12.98 -4.11 4.78
C LEU A 141 13.09 -2.96 5.79
N GLU A 142 12.18 -1.99 5.69
CA GLU A 142 12.21 -0.82 6.57
C GLU A 142 11.23 -0.94 7.73
N SER A 143 10.06 -1.53 7.48
CA SER A 143 9.08 -1.78 8.53
C SER A 143 8.23 -3.01 8.19
N VAL A 144 7.99 -3.85 9.20
CA VAL A 144 7.04 -4.97 9.12
C VAL A 144 6.31 -5.12 10.42
N PHE A 145 4.98 -5.24 10.34
CA PHE A 145 4.12 -5.44 11.48
C PHE A 145 2.83 -6.17 11.07
N PRO A 146 2.18 -6.90 11.99
CA PRO A 146 0.88 -7.51 11.72
C PRO A 146 -0.17 -6.45 11.40
N LEU A 147 -1.06 -6.74 10.46
CA LEU A 147 -2.17 -5.86 10.11
C LEU A 147 -3.05 -5.64 11.36
N PRO A 148 -3.32 -4.39 11.79
CA PRO A 148 -4.18 -4.16 12.95
C PRO A 148 -5.64 -4.61 12.74
N LEU A 149 -6.36 -4.90 13.83
CA LEU A 149 -7.77 -5.35 13.77
C LEU A 149 -8.72 -4.34 13.11
N SER A 150 -8.37 -3.06 13.14
CA SER A 150 -9.10 -1.98 12.45
C SER A 150 -8.91 -2.02 10.93
N ASN A 151 -8.01 -2.85 10.41
CA ASN A 151 -7.51 -2.83 9.03
C ASN A 151 -6.89 -1.48 8.62
N PHE A 152 -6.56 -0.63 9.60
CA PHE A 152 -5.91 0.66 9.40
C PHE A 152 -4.56 0.66 10.11
N PHE A 153 -3.56 1.26 9.48
CA PHE A 153 -2.22 1.39 10.04
C PHE A 153 -1.68 2.81 9.84
N GLN A 154 -0.77 3.18 10.74
CA GLN A 154 0.00 4.42 10.65
C GLN A 154 1.43 4.12 11.11
N VAL A 155 2.38 4.49 10.28
CA VAL A 155 3.82 4.35 10.51
C VAL A 155 4.43 5.75 10.47
N LYS A 156 5.36 5.99 11.38
CA LYS A 156 6.06 7.25 11.55
C LYS A 156 7.54 7.04 11.29
N ASP A 157 8.26 8.13 10.99
CA ASP A 157 9.72 8.17 10.96
C ASP A 157 10.34 7.23 9.91
N LEU A 158 9.64 7.01 8.80
CA LEU A 158 10.22 6.38 7.61
C LEU A 158 11.23 7.32 6.95
N PRO A 159 12.31 6.79 6.35
CA PRO A 159 13.25 7.59 5.56
C PRO A 159 12.55 8.45 4.51
N LYS A 160 13.03 9.68 4.29
CA LYS A 160 12.55 10.58 3.21
C LYS A 160 13.06 10.09 1.85
N SER A 161 12.52 8.98 1.39
CA SER A 161 12.85 8.34 0.12
C SER A 161 11.62 7.67 -0.47
N LYS A 162 11.79 7.00 -1.60
CA LYS A 162 10.75 6.16 -2.20
C LYS A 162 10.66 4.80 -1.52
N HIS A 163 9.44 4.34 -1.31
CA HIS A 163 9.10 3.09 -0.63
C HIS A 163 8.10 2.27 -1.41
N LEU A 164 8.13 0.95 -1.21
CA LEU A 164 7.16 0.01 -1.71
C LEU A 164 6.36 -0.53 -0.52
N LEU A 165 5.05 -0.30 -0.55
CA LEU A 165 4.09 -0.82 0.41
C LEU A 165 3.37 -2.03 -0.18
N GLN A 166 3.36 -3.13 0.57
CA GLN A 166 2.67 -4.36 0.18
C GLN A 166 2.19 -5.12 1.41
N LEU A 167 1.25 -6.03 1.22
CA LEU A 167 0.88 -7.03 2.21
C LEU A 167 1.69 -8.30 2.00
N ARG A 168 1.91 -9.02 3.10
CA ARG A 168 2.44 -10.37 3.09
C ARG A 168 1.55 -11.28 3.92
N SER A 169 1.31 -12.48 3.39
CA SER A 169 0.61 -13.53 4.12
C SER A 169 1.60 -14.44 4.85
N THR A 170 1.27 -14.82 6.09
CA THR A 170 1.97 -15.86 6.86
C THR A 170 1.42 -17.26 6.59
N ILE A 171 0.31 -17.38 5.84
CA ILE A 171 -0.27 -18.69 5.46
C ILE A 171 0.66 -19.35 4.43
N PRO A 172 1.00 -20.65 4.59
CA PRO A 172 1.79 -21.37 3.61
C PRO A 172 1.17 -21.32 2.20
N SER A 173 2.01 -21.10 1.19
CA SER A 173 1.59 -21.00 -0.20
C SER A 173 1.02 -22.31 -0.77
N SER A 174 1.19 -23.43 -0.06
CA SER A 174 0.66 -24.75 -0.44
C SER A 174 -0.85 -24.87 -0.34
N THR A 175 -1.51 -24.04 0.48
CA THR A 175 -2.97 -24.07 0.66
C THR A 175 -3.63 -22.92 -0.10
N TYR A 176 -2.96 -21.77 -0.14
CA TYR A 176 -3.47 -20.59 -0.82
C TYR A 176 -2.36 -19.84 -1.54
N ARG A 177 -2.64 -19.43 -2.78
CA ARG A 177 -1.83 -18.46 -3.50
C ARG A 177 -2.27 -17.05 -3.12
N PHE A 178 -1.37 -16.32 -2.46
CA PHE A 178 -1.58 -14.96 -2.00
C PHE A 178 -0.98 -13.95 -2.98
N GLU A 179 -1.77 -12.96 -3.39
CA GLU A 179 -1.33 -11.86 -4.25
C GLU A 179 -1.73 -10.53 -3.60
N SER A 180 -0.76 -9.63 -3.41
CA SER A 180 -0.96 -8.28 -2.88
C SER A 180 -0.75 -7.24 -3.98
N GLU A 181 -1.48 -6.14 -3.90
CA GLU A 181 -1.09 -4.91 -4.58
C GLU A 181 0.23 -4.39 -4.00
N VAL A 182 1.02 -3.73 -4.85
CA VAL A 182 2.26 -3.06 -4.48
C VAL A 182 2.11 -1.60 -4.84
N ILE A 183 2.27 -0.71 -3.86
CA ILE A 183 2.09 0.73 -4.01
C ILE A 183 3.42 1.42 -3.78
N GLU A 184 3.88 2.19 -4.78
CA GLU A 184 5.05 3.05 -4.64
C GLU A 184 4.65 4.37 -3.96
N ILE A 185 5.40 4.76 -2.94
CA ILE A 185 5.15 5.93 -2.11
C ILE A 185 6.41 6.80 -2.12
N ASP A 186 6.25 8.10 -2.33
CA ASP A 186 7.36 9.07 -2.41
C ASP A 186 7.31 10.00 -1.18
N LEU A 187 8.01 9.61 -0.12
CA LEU A 187 8.09 10.40 1.13
C LEU A 187 9.11 11.55 1.06
N GLU A 188 9.85 11.66 -0.04
CA GLU A 188 10.75 12.79 -0.30
C GLU A 188 9.94 14.03 -0.69
N LYS A 189 8.90 13.85 -1.53
CA LYS A 189 8.02 14.95 -1.95
C LYS A 189 6.96 15.32 -0.93
N ASN A 190 6.35 14.32 -0.28
CA ASN A 190 5.30 14.53 0.70
C ASN A 190 5.62 13.74 1.96
N THR A 191 5.92 14.44 3.05
CA THR A 191 6.25 13.77 4.31
C THR A 191 5.05 13.07 4.92
N GLN A 192 3.81 13.46 4.57
CA GLN A 192 2.59 12.82 5.05
C GLN A 192 1.76 12.29 3.88
N ILE A 193 1.55 10.97 3.86
CA ILE A 193 0.78 10.30 2.80
C ILE A 193 -0.24 9.36 3.43
N HIS A 194 -1.49 9.48 3.01
CA HIS A 194 -2.51 8.47 3.22
C HIS A 194 -2.71 7.67 1.93
N VAL A 195 -2.41 6.37 1.99
CA VAL A 195 -2.58 5.47 0.86
C VAL A 195 -4.00 4.92 0.86
N GLY A 196 -4.61 4.87 -0.33
CA GLY A 196 -5.92 4.27 -0.57
C GLY A 196 -5.98 2.79 -0.19
N PRO A 197 -7.09 2.09 -0.46
CA PRO A 197 -7.24 0.71 -0.01
C PRO A 197 -6.16 -0.17 -0.61
N LEU A 198 -5.26 -0.69 0.22
CA LEU A 198 -4.28 -1.68 -0.16
C LEU A 198 -4.99 -3.03 -0.27
N ARG A 199 -5.16 -3.55 -1.48
CA ARG A 199 -5.94 -4.76 -1.71
C ARG A 199 -5.10 -6.01 -1.90
N TYR A 200 -5.72 -7.15 -1.61
CA TYR A 200 -5.13 -8.47 -1.81
C TYR A 200 -6.16 -9.48 -2.34
N LYS A 201 -5.65 -10.60 -2.86
CA LYS A 201 -6.43 -11.75 -3.32
C LYS A 201 -5.82 -13.04 -2.76
N PHE A 202 -6.69 -13.92 -2.25
CA PHE A 202 -6.36 -15.32 -1.97
C PHE A 202 -7.02 -16.18 -3.05
N GLN A 203 -6.23 -17.03 -3.71
CA GLN A 203 -6.72 -18.09 -4.58
C GLN A 203 -6.48 -19.43 -3.87
N GLU A 204 -7.54 -20.24 -3.70
CA GLU A 204 -7.41 -21.58 -3.14
C GLU A 204 -6.66 -22.46 -4.14
N ASP A 205 -5.53 -23.03 -3.69
CA ASP A 205 -4.78 -23.96 -4.52
C ASP A 205 -5.46 -25.32 -4.40
N HIS A 206 -6.49 -25.53 -5.23
CA HIS A 206 -6.99 -26.87 -5.45
C HIS A 206 -5.96 -27.64 -6.26
N GLN A 207 -4.86 -28.05 -5.61
CA GLN A 207 -4.18 -29.26 -6.02
C GLN A 207 -5.26 -30.34 -6.01
N LYS A 208 -5.84 -30.59 -7.19
CA LYS A 208 -6.55 -31.83 -7.46
C LYS A 208 -5.48 -32.88 -7.21
N GLN A 209 -5.48 -33.42 -6.00
CA GLN A 209 -4.84 -34.68 -5.73
C GLN A 209 -5.50 -35.61 -6.74
N GLU A 210 -4.79 -35.92 -7.82
CA GLU A 210 -5.13 -37.04 -8.66
C GLU A 210 -5.07 -38.23 -7.71
N LEU A 211 -6.23 -38.54 -7.12
CA LEU A 211 -6.46 -39.80 -6.45
C LEU A 211 -6.02 -40.82 -7.48
N THR A 212 -4.84 -41.41 -7.27
CA THR A 212 -4.33 -42.49 -8.09
C THR A 212 -5.48 -43.46 -8.20
N SER A 213 -6.09 -43.53 -9.38
CA SER A 213 -7.26 -44.38 -9.63
C SER A 213 -6.91 -45.73 -9.04
N ALA A 214 -7.61 -46.14 -7.98
CA ALA A 214 -7.34 -47.41 -7.30
C ALA A 214 -7.18 -48.47 -8.40
N PRO A 215 -6.16 -49.32 -8.36
CA PRO A 215 -5.77 -50.10 -9.54
C PRO A 215 -6.89 -51.12 -9.81
N VAL A 216 -7.86 -50.73 -10.63
CA VAL A 216 -9.02 -51.55 -10.97
C VAL A 216 -8.57 -52.70 -11.87
N TYR A 217 -7.48 -52.49 -12.63
CA TYR A 217 -6.87 -53.47 -13.51
C TYR A 217 -6.47 -54.78 -12.83
N PRO A 218 -5.70 -54.83 -11.73
CA PRO A 218 -5.40 -56.07 -11.03
C PRO A 218 -6.65 -56.74 -10.41
N LEU A 219 -7.66 -55.97 -10.02
CA LEU A 219 -8.94 -56.50 -9.54
C LEU A 219 -9.70 -57.23 -10.67
N ILE A 220 -9.81 -56.59 -11.84
CA ILE A 220 -10.44 -57.17 -13.04
C ILE A 220 -9.64 -58.37 -13.54
N ALA A 221 -8.31 -58.28 -13.57
CA ALA A 221 -7.43 -59.39 -13.97
C ALA A 221 -7.57 -60.58 -13.01
N GLY A 222 -7.58 -60.34 -11.70
CA GLY A 222 -7.77 -61.38 -10.69
C GLY A 222 -9.12 -62.09 -10.83
N VAL A 223 -10.21 -61.34 -10.97
CA VAL A 223 -11.56 -61.91 -11.19
C VAL A 223 -11.62 -62.71 -12.49
N SER A 224 -10.97 -62.22 -13.55
CA SER A 224 -10.92 -62.90 -14.84
C SER A 224 -10.17 -64.23 -14.77
N VAL A 225 -9.03 -64.28 -14.06
CA VAL A 225 -8.25 -65.52 -13.86
C VAL A 225 -9.04 -66.54 -13.06
N ILE A 226 -9.74 -66.11 -12.00
CA ILE A 226 -10.60 -66.98 -11.19
C ILE A 226 -11.76 -67.54 -12.04
N ALA A 227 -12.41 -66.70 -12.84
CA ALA A 227 -13.49 -67.15 -13.74
C ALA A 227 -12.98 -68.15 -14.79
N LEU A 228 -11.77 -67.95 -15.32
CA LEU A 228 -11.10 -68.88 -16.24
C LEU A 228 -10.80 -70.22 -15.56
N PHE A 229 -10.33 -70.22 -14.32
CA PHE A 229 -10.09 -71.44 -13.55
C PHE A 229 -11.37 -72.23 -13.25
N ILE A 230 -12.46 -71.54 -12.92
CA ILE A 230 -13.76 -72.17 -12.64
C ILE A 230 -14.39 -72.74 -13.93
N SER A 231 -14.17 -72.08 -15.07
CA SER A 231 -14.70 -72.53 -16.37
C SER A 231 -13.83 -73.60 -17.05
N MET A 232 -12.56 -73.74 -16.69
CA MET A 232 -11.63 -74.72 -17.28
C MET A 232 -12.14 -76.18 -17.28
N PRO A 233 -12.78 -76.70 -16.21
CA PRO A 233 -13.37 -78.04 -16.21
C PRO A 233 -14.48 -78.17 -17.26
N ARG A 234 -15.35 -77.16 -17.38
CA ARG A 234 -16.47 -77.15 -18.33
C ARG A 234 -16.02 -76.98 -19.78
N LEU A 235 -14.90 -76.27 -19.99
CA LEU A 235 -14.30 -76.11 -21.31
C LEU A 235 -13.70 -77.42 -21.82
N LYS A 236 -13.10 -78.23 -20.94
CA LYS A 236 -12.59 -79.56 -21.30
C LYS A 236 -13.71 -80.49 -21.75
N ASP A 237 -14.86 -80.45 -21.06
CA ASP A 237 -16.05 -81.22 -21.44
C ASP A 237 -16.57 -80.79 -22.82
N LEU A 238 -16.63 -79.49 -23.10
CA LEU A 238 -17.08 -78.98 -24.40
C LEU A 238 -16.07 -79.31 -25.52
N TYR A 239 -14.77 -79.27 -25.24
CA TYR A 239 -13.73 -79.64 -26.21
C TYR A 239 -13.73 -81.14 -26.53
N GLN A 240 -13.94 -82.00 -25.53
CA GLN A 240 -14.12 -83.44 -25.74
C GLN A 240 -15.39 -83.77 -26.54
N VAL A 241 -16.49 -83.05 -26.30
CA VAL A 241 -17.74 -83.20 -27.09
C VAL A 241 -17.57 -82.75 -28.54
N THR A 242 -16.73 -81.73 -28.79
CA THR A 242 -16.58 -81.16 -30.15
C THR A 242 -15.48 -81.85 -30.97
N VAL A 243 -14.48 -82.45 -30.34
CA VAL A 243 -13.36 -83.13 -31.03
C VAL A 243 -13.45 -84.66 -30.98
N GLY A 244 -14.18 -85.24 -30.02
CA GLY A 244 -14.36 -86.69 -29.88
C GLY A 244 -15.61 -87.29 -30.54
N GLY A 245 -16.46 -86.47 -31.16
CA GLY A 245 -17.75 -86.90 -31.71
C GLY A 245 -17.82 -86.85 -33.24
N SER A 246 -17.13 -87.78 -33.92
CA SER A 246 -17.49 -88.13 -35.30
C SER A 246 -17.80 -89.62 -35.42
N ILE A 247 -19.00 -89.89 -35.95
CA ILE A 247 -19.54 -91.09 -36.61
C ILE A 247 -20.86 -91.61 -35.97
N SER A 248 -21.86 -91.70 -36.87
CA SER A 248 -23.10 -92.49 -36.82
C SER A 248 -24.37 -91.90 -36.17
N GLY A 249 -25.22 -91.33 -37.02
CA GLY A 249 -26.41 -92.05 -37.46
C GLY A 249 -27.74 -91.84 -36.71
N SER A 250 -28.70 -91.27 -37.44
CA SER A 250 -30.15 -91.62 -37.45
C SER A 250 -31.12 -90.87 -36.50
N THR A 251 -31.88 -89.96 -37.14
CA THR A 251 -33.37 -89.87 -37.24
C THR A 251 -34.32 -89.85 -36.01
N LEU A 252 -35.27 -88.89 -36.12
CA LEU A 252 -36.73 -88.93 -35.84
C LEU A 252 -37.33 -88.10 -34.67
N THR A 253 -38.11 -87.10 -35.11
CA THR A 253 -39.48 -86.69 -34.70
C THR A 253 -39.81 -86.12 -33.32
N ALA A 254 -40.14 -84.82 -33.36
CA ALA A 254 -41.43 -84.21 -32.99
C ALA A 254 -42.26 -84.82 -31.84
N LYS A 255 -42.57 -83.99 -30.83
CA LYS A 255 -43.94 -83.48 -30.65
C LYS A 255 -44.03 -82.34 -29.62
N LYS A 256 -44.98 -81.47 -29.94
CA LYS A 256 -45.43 -80.24 -29.32
C LYS A 256 -46.52 -80.56 -28.29
N GLU A 257 -46.53 -79.90 -27.14
CA GLU A 257 -47.79 -79.61 -26.45
C GLU A 257 -47.73 -78.31 -25.64
N VAL A 258 -48.91 -77.75 -25.42
CA VAL A 258 -49.24 -76.33 -25.31
C VAL A 258 -50.25 -76.13 -24.17
N ARG A 259 -50.23 -74.92 -23.55
CA ARG A 259 -51.27 -74.27 -22.68
C ARG A 259 -51.29 -74.72 -21.20
N LYS A 260 -51.56 -73.86 -20.20
CA LYS A 260 -52.20 -72.51 -20.17
C LYS A 260 -51.93 -71.78 -18.83
N LEU A 261 -52.11 -70.45 -18.86
CA LEU A 261 -52.28 -69.45 -17.77
C LEU A 261 -53.23 -69.92 -16.63
N ALA A 262 -53.23 -69.39 -15.39
CA ALA A 262 -53.46 -67.97 -15.05
C ALA A 262 -53.45 -67.65 -13.52
N VAL A 263 -53.33 -66.34 -13.22
CA VAL A 263 -53.92 -65.56 -12.10
C VAL A 263 -53.16 -65.39 -10.76
N ARG A 264 -52.46 -64.23 -10.67
CA ARG A 264 -52.65 -63.08 -9.76
C ARG A 264 -53.12 -63.33 -8.30
N LYS A 265 -52.33 -62.83 -7.33
CA LYS A 265 -52.70 -61.70 -6.43
C LYS A 265 -51.52 -61.26 -5.54
N LYS A 266 -51.34 -59.93 -5.46
CA LYS A 266 -50.67 -59.20 -4.36
C LYS A 266 -51.72 -58.80 -3.33
N THR A 267 -51.39 -58.83 -2.05
CA THR A 267 -51.77 -57.89 -0.96
C THR A 267 -51.16 -58.45 0.35
N PHE A 268 -50.68 -57.70 1.34
CA PHE A 268 -50.55 -56.26 1.62
C PHE A 268 -49.12 -56.01 2.15
#